data_AF-A0A654IIL3-F1
#
_entry.id   AF-A0A654IIL3-F1
#
_cell.length_a   1.000
_cell.length_b   1.000
_cell.length_c   1.000
_cell.angle_alpha   90.00
_cell.angle_beta   90.00
_cell.angle_gamma   90.00
#
_symmetry.space_group_name_H-M   'P 1'
#
loop_
_entity.id
_entity.type
_entity.pdbx_description
1 polymer ?
#
loop_
_entity_poly.entity_id
_entity_poly.type
_entity_poly.pdbx_seq_one_letter_code
_entity_poly.pdbx_strand_id
1 'polypeptide(L)'
;MEFVNFARTLQDTPPNIATSEYLANQVVKKASEIEGLKVTVLGKKEATELGMNLFLGVNAGSPYQPQAVVLEYVGDANEPKKALVGKGITFDSGGYNLKPSSAMEGMKFDMSGAAIMLSTVMALAKMKAKVNIVGIGMFTDNRIGSTATLPQSVLKSMNGLTVEIDNTDAEGRLVLADGITYVIREKQATEVWEASTLTGAMVIALGSYATGVFTNCDKRWEMISNASHKTSERVWRMPIFDEHLEKVKSDSVNADLTNAAKGREAGSSTAAAFLNAFAEEKPFVHFDIAGTADKAGRGQAVLVRTLFEIFNR
;
A
#
# COMPACT_ATOMS: atom_id res chain seq x y z
N MET A 1 10.46 7.32 -17.73
CA MET A 1 11.61 6.44 -17.42
C MET A 1 12.33 6.85 -16.14
N GLU A 2 12.61 8.13 -15.89
CA GLU A 2 13.26 8.59 -14.64
C GLU A 2 12.62 8.02 -13.37
N PHE A 3 11.31 8.21 -13.18
CA PHE A 3 10.62 7.75 -11.97
C PHE A 3 10.38 6.23 -11.92
N VAL A 4 10.40 5.55 -13.06
CA VAL A 4 10.46 4.08 -13.11
C VAL A 4 11.80 3.62 -12.52
N ASN A 5 12.90 4.24 -12.93
CA ASN A 5 14.21 3.91 -12.39
C ASN A 5 14.33 4.26 -10.92
N PHE A 6 13.76 5.39 -10.49
CA PHE A 6 13.74 5.76 -9.07
C PHE A 6 12.98 4.74 -8.21
N ALA A 7 11.78 4.32 -8.63
CA ALA A 7 11.05 3.24 -7.97
C ALA A 7 11.89 1.95 -7.88
N ARG A 8 12.56 1.56 -8.97
CA ARG A 8 13.46 0.39 -8.97
C ARG A 8 14.66 0.56 -8.05
N THR A 9 15.24 1.76 -7.96
CA THR A 9 16.33 2.04 -7.02
C THR A 9 15.88 1.79 -5.58
N LEU A 10 14.69 2.27 -5.21
CA LEU A 10 14.14 2.01 -3.87
C LEU A 10 13.92 0.51 -3.65
N GLN A 11 13.28 -0.18 -4.61
CA GLN A 11 13.02 -1.63 -4.56
C GLN A 11 14.31 -2.48 -4.47
N ASP A 12 15.34 -2.11 -5.22
CA ASP A 12 16.58 -2.87 -5.31
C ASP A 12 17.50 -2.63 -4.10
N THR A 13 17.28 -1.55 -3.34
CA THR A 13 18.08 -1.20 -2.16
C THR A 13 18.01 -2.33 -1.14
N PRO A 14 19.16 -2.83 -0.65
CA PRO A 14 19.16 -4.01 0.21
C PRO A 14 18.61 -3.68 1.60
N PRO A 15 17.99 -4.65 2.30
CA PRO A 15 17.25 -4.41 3.54
C PRO A 15 18.11 -4.00 4.73
N ASN A 16 19.43 -4.17 4.67
CA ASN A 16 20.36 -3.63 5.67
C ASN A 16 20.60 -2.11 5.54
N ILE A 17 20.20 -1.51 4.41
CA ILE A 17 20.27 -0.07 4.14
C ILE A 17 18.87 0.54 4.10
N ALA A 18 17.91 -0.18 3.49
CA ALA A 18 16.53 0.25 3.28
C ALA A 18 15.69 0.23 4.58
N THR A 19 16.08 1.01 5.58
CA THR A 19 15.22 1.29 6.73
C THR A 19 14.09 2.24 6.32
N SER A 20 13.05 2.32 7.15
CA SER A 20 11.92 3.24 6.97
C SER A 20 12.39 4.68 6.84
N GLU A 21 13.31 5.12 7.71
CA GLU A 21 13.90 6.46 7.68
C GLU A 21 14.76 6.68 6.44
N TYR A 22 15.56 5.69 6.04
CA TYR A 22 16.38 5.81 4.84
C TYR A 22 15.53 5.99 3.58
N LEU A 23 14.55 5.10 3.36
CA LEU A 23 13.70 5.16 2.18
C LEU A 23 12.83 6.42 2.17
N ALA A 24 12.28 6.81 3.32
CA ALA A 24 11.57 8.07 3.45
C ALA A 24 12.45 9.26 3.04
N ASN A 25 13.69 9.31 3.53
CA ASN A 25 14.65 10.37 3.17
C ASN A 25 15.00 10.38 1.68
N GLN A 26 15.14 9.22 1.02
CA GLN A 26 15.37 9.16 -0.43
C GLN A 26 14.19 9.75 -1.21
N VAL A 27 12.96 9.41 -0.81
CA VAL A 27 11.73 9.94 -1.40
C VAL A 27 11.65 11.46 -1.20
N VAL A 28 11.86 11.95 0.02
CA VAL A 28 11.83 13.39 0.34
C VAL A 28 12.86 14.15 -0.49
N LYS A 29 14.10 13.64 -0.56
CA LYS A 29 15.17 14.24 -1.36
C LYS A 29 14.75 14.34 -2.82
N LYS A 30 14.27 13.25 -3.41
CA LYS A 30 13.86 13.24 -4.82
C LYS A 30 12.66 14.15 -5.09
N ALA A 31 11.69 14.17 -4.18
CA ALA A 31 10.51 15.04 -4.28
C ALA A 31 10.87 16.53 -4.18
N SER A 32 11.87 16.88 -3.37
CA SER A 32 12.30 18.28 -3.19
C SER A 32 12.90 18.92 -4.44
N GLU A 33 13.27 18.11 -5.43
CA GLU A 33 13.75 18.56 -6.75
C GLU A 33 12.61 18.99 -7.68
N ILE A 34 11.33 18.85 -7.27
CA ILE A 34 10.15 19.02 -8.12
C ILE A 34 9.35 20.22 -7.66
N GLU A 35 9.25 21.23 -8.52
CA GLU A 35 8.46 22.44 -8.27
C GLU A 35 6.97 22.11 -8.11
N GLY A 36 6.30 22.75 -7.14
CA GLY A 36 4.87 22.60 -6.90
C GLY A 36 4.46 21.31 -6.18
N LEU A 37 5.42 20.47 -5.77
CA LEU A 37 5.17 19.26 -4.99
C LEU A 37 5.39 19.54 -3.49
N LYS A 38 4.33 19.47 -2.69
CA LYS A 38 4.42 19.59 -1.23
C LYS A 38 4.78 18.23 -0.62
N VAL A 39 5.73 18.25 0.32
CA VAL A 39 6.20 17.05 1.04
C VAL A 39 5.86 17.17 2.51
N THR A 40 5.36 16.10 3.11
CA THR A 40 5.13 15.97 4.57
C THR A 40 5.58 14.59 5.00
N VAL A 41 6.22 14.48 6.17
CA VAL A 41 6.61 13.20 6.76
C VAL A 41 5.98 13.10 8.13
N LEU A 42 5.23 12.03 8.38
CA LEU A 42 4.66 11.72 9.68
C LEU A 42 5.52 10.64 10.33
N GLY A 43 6.14 10.97 11.46
CA GLY A 43 6.86 10.01 12.27
C GLY A 43 5.95 9.34 13.29
N LYS A 44 6.56 8.61 14.23
CA LYS A 44 5.86 7.93 15.32
C LYS A 44 4.97 8.86 16.15
N LYS A 45 5.45 10.08 16.43
CA LYS A 45 4.71 11.04 17.26
C LYS A 45 3.42 11.47 16.56
N GLU A 46 3.52 11.92 15.31
CA GLU A 46 2.37 12.35 14.51
C GLU A 46 1.38 11.19 14.29
N ALA A 47 1.89 9.99 13.99
CA ALA A 47 1.05 8.79 13.86
C ALA A 47 0.30 8.44 15.17
N THR A 48 0.92 8.66 16.33
CA THR A 48 0.29 8.45 17.65
C THR A 48 -0.83 9.47 17.87
N GLU A 49 -0.58 10.74 17.59
CA GLU A 49 -1.57 11.83 17.73
C GLU A 49 -2.78 11.63 16.81
N LEU A 50 -2.55 11.09 15.62
CA LEU A 50 -3.60 10.76 14.64
C LEU A 50 -4.32 9.44 14.95
N GLY A 51 -3.88 8.66 15.94
CA GLY A 51 -4.48 7.38 16.29
C GLY A 51 -4.26 6.27 15.25
N MET A 52 -3.14 6.32 14.51
CA MET A 52 -2.76 5.32 13.51
C MET A 52 -2.20 4.05 14.17
N ASN A 53 -2.99 3.41 15.04
CA ASN A 53 -2.47 2.31 15.86
C ASN A 53 -2.28 1.01 15.08
N LEU A 54 -2.88 0.84 13.89
CA LEU A 54 -2.57 -0.31 13.04
C LEU A 54 -1.16 -0.16 12.45
N PHE A 55 -0.82 1.03 11.95
CA PHE A 55 0.53 1.34 11.48
C PHE A 55 1.58 1.21 12.59
N LEU A 56 1.29 1.78 13.77
CA LEU A 56 2.17 1.68 14.93
C LEU A 56 2.29 0.26 15.48
N GLY A 57 1.22 -0.54 15.42
CA GLY A 57 1.21 -1.93 15.86
C GLY A 57 2.14 -2.80 15.01
N VAL A 58 2.17 -2.62 13.70
CA VAL A 58 3.11 -3.32 12.81
C VAL A 58 4.56 -2.93 13.14
N ASN A 59 4.82 -1.65 13.36
CA ASN A 59 6.16 -1.16 13.70
C ASN A 59 6.65 -1.57 15.10
N ALA A 60 5.77 -2.01 16.01
CA ALA A 60 6.07 -2.12 17.43
C ALA A 60 7.30 -3.01 17.77
N GLY A 61 7.63 -3.99 16.93
CA GLY A 61 8.81 -4.85 17.09
C GLY A 61 10.12 -4.27 16.55
N SER A 62 10.08 -3.12 15.88
CA SER A 62 11.21 -2.57 15.13
C SER A 62 12.13 -1.70 15.97
N PRO A 63 13.46 -1.74 15.72
CA PRO A 63 14.37 -0.70 16.20
C PRO A 63 14.30 0.59 15.36
N TYR A 64 13.70 0.53 14.15
CA TYR A 64 13.58 1.65 13.23
C TYR A 64 12.22 2.33 13.38
N GLN A 65 12.21 3.66 13.33
CA GLN A 65 10.97 4.41 13.49
C GLN A 65 10.12 4.35 12.21
N PRO A 66 8.79 4.29 12.33
CA PRO A 66 7.90 4.29 11.18
C PRO A 66 7.87 5.69 10.55
N GLN A 67 7.71 5.74 9.23
CA GLN A 67 7.65 6.98 8.45
C GLN A 67 6.50 6.90 7.42
N ALA A 68 5.49 7.75 7.53
CA ALA A 68 4.52 7.94 6.46
C ALA A 68 4.89 9.17 5.64
N VAL A 69 5.32 8.97 4.39
CA VAL A 69 5.68 10.08 3.49
C VAL A 69 4.49 10.45 2.62
N VAL A 70 4.08 11.71 2.71
CA VAL A 70 2.95 12.27 1.98
C VAL A 70 3.45 13.28 0.96
N LEU A 71 3.04 13.08 -0.30
CA LEU A 71 3.34 13.96 -1.43
C LEU A 71 2.03 14.55 -1.94
N GLU A 72 1.90 15.86 -1.96
CA GLU A 72 0.67 16.55 -2.35
C GLU A 72 0.93 17.46 -3.54
N TYR A 73 0.21 17.22 -4.64
CA TYR A 73 0.30 17.98 -5.89
C TYR A 73 -1.10 18.46 -6.31
N VAL A 74 -1.20 19.74 -6.64
CA VAL A 74 -2.42 20.40 -7.09
C VAL A 74 -2.17 20.98 -8.48
N GLY A 75 -2.61 20.27 -9.51
CA GLY A 75 -2.46 20.65 -10.91
C GLY A 75 -3.66 21.40 -11.51
N ASP A 76 -4.85 21.27 -10.90
CA ASP A 76 -6.07 22.00 -11.29
C ASP A 76 -6.98 22.22 -10.08
N ALA A 77 -7.11 23.46 -9.61
CA ALA A 77 -7.88 23.78 -8.41
C ALA A 77 -9.38 23.39 -8.48
N ASN A 78 -9.92 23.10 -9.67
CA ASN A 78 -11.32 22.72 -9.86
C ASN A 78 -11.55 21.20 -9.82
N GLU A 79 -10.50 20.39 -9.90
CA GLU A 79 -10.62 18.94 -9.92
C GLU A 79 -10.65 18.34 -8.51
N PRO A 80 -11.45 17.29 -8.26
CA PRO A 80 -11.42 16.58 -7.00
C PRO A 80 -10.07 15.89 -6.79
N LYS A 81 -9.61 15.84 -5.52
CA LYS A 81 -8.34 15.20 -5.17
C LYS A 81 -8.48 13.68 -5.13
N LYS A 82 -7.55 12.98 -5.77
CA LYS A 82 -7.43 11.51 -5.75
C LYS A 82 -6.22 11.10 -4.93
N ALA A 83 -6.27 9.93 -4.28
CA ALA A 83 -5.18 9.42 -3.47
C ALA A 83 -4.49 8.21 -4.10
N LEU A 84 -3.15 8.19 -4.03
CA LEU A 84 -2.29 7.06 -4.34
C LEU A 84 -1.66 6.53 -3.04
N VAL A 85 -2.14 5.39 -2.54
CA VAL A 85 -1.69 4.81 -1.26
C VAL A 85 -0.81 3.59 -1.54
N GLY A 86 0.37 3.52 -0.93
CA GLY A 86 1.31 2.44 -1.19
C GLY A 86 1.81 1.74 0.07
N LYS A 87 1.82 0.39 0.04
CA LYS A 87 2.46 -0.43 1.08
C LYS A 87 3.97 -0.21 1.06
N GLY A 88 4.53 0.18 2.20
CA GLY A 88 5.94 0.51 2.37
C GLY A 88 6.67 -0.43 3.34
N ILE A 89 6.34 -1.73 3.39
CA ILE A 89 7.01 -2.65 4.30
C ILE A 89 8.44 -2.89 3.82
N THR A 90 9.43 -2.26 4.47
CA THR A 90 10.81 -2.23 3.96
C THR A 90 11.52 -3.57 4.08
N PHE A 91 11.09 -4.37 5.05
CA PHE A 91 11.38 -5.80 5.12
C PHE A 91 10.29 -6.49 5.94
N ASP A 92 9.85 -7.66 5.48
CA ASP A 92 8.80 -8.43 6.13
C ASP A 92 9.32 -9.80 6.59
N SER A 93 9.51 -9.97 7.91
CA SER A 93 9.78 -11.29 8.48
C SER A 93 8.49 -12.05 8.82
N GLY A 94 7.33 -11.39 8.75
CA GLY A 94 6.05 -11.88 9.24
C GLY A 94 5.78 -11.65 10.73
N GLY A 95 6.67 -10.98 11.45
CA GLY A 95 6.55 -10.82 12.90
C GLY A 95 6.54 -12.17 13.64
N TYR A 96 5.66 -12.34 14.62
CA TYR A 96 5.54 -13.60 15.37
C TYR A 96 4.98 -14.77 14.55
N ASN A 97 4.21 -14.49 13.50
CA ASN A 97 3.90 -15.43 12.43
C ASN A 97 5.08 -15.50 11.43
N LEU A 98 6.25 -15.90 11.93
CA LEU A 98 7.52 -15.87 11.20
C LEU A 98 7.44 -16.62 9.87
N LYS A 99 7.84 -15.96 8.79
CA LYS A 99 7.93 -16.58 7.47
C LYS A 99 8.96 -17.72 7.46
N PRO A 100 8.67 -18.84 6.77
CA PRO A 100 9.71 -19.81 6.42
C PRO A 100 10.82 -19.15 5.58
N SER A 101 12.05 -19.65 5.67
CA SER A 101 13.21 -19.04 4.98
C SER A 101 12.99 -18.86 3.47
N SER A 102 12.32 -19.81 2.81
CA SER A 102 12.02 -19.76 1.38
C SER A 102 11.02 -18.68 0.99
N ALA A 103 10.16 -18.23 1.92
CA ALA A 103 9.20 -17.17 1.71
C ALA A 103 9.71 -15.80 2.20
N MET A 104 10.80 -15.78 2.97
CA MET A 104 11.43 -14.56 3.48
C MET A 104 12.40 -13.94 2.45
N GLU A 105 13.00 -14.76 1.58
CA GLU A 105 13.77 -14.25 0.45
C GLU A 105 12.87 -13.38 -0.46
N GLY A 106 13.38 -12.22 -0.88
CA GLY A 106 12.63 -11.28 -1.71
C GLY A 106 11.78 -10.27 -0.92
N MET A 107 11.61 -10.41 0.40
CA MET A 107 10.77 -9.49 1.20
C MET A 107 11.30 -8.06 1.32
N LYS A 108 12.48 -7.75 0.76
CA LYS A 108 12.88 -6.35 0.51
C LYS A 108 11.97 -5.62 -0.49
N PHE A 109 11.27 -6.37 -1.35
CA PHE A 109 10.33 -5.81 -2.32
C PHE A 109 8.97 -5.50 -1.72
N ASP A 110 8.76 -5.75 -0.42
CA ASP A 110 7.46 -5.58 0.21
C ASP A 110 7.06 -4.09 0.45
N MET A 111 7.94 -3.18 0.03
CA MET A 111 7.75 -1.73 -0.03
C MET A 111 7.43 -1.21 -1.44
N SER A 112 7.25 -2.12 -2.40
CA SER A 112 7.09 -1.76 -3.82
C SER A 112 5.88 -0.88 -4.08
N GLY A 113 4.80 -1.09 -3.33
CA GLY A 113 3.59 -0.26 -3.41
C GLY A 113 3.89 1.22 -3.19
N ALA A 114 4.57 1.55 -2.09
CA ALA A 114 5.00 2.91 -1.77
C ALA A 114 5.97 3.46 -2.81
N ALA A 115 6.93 2.65 -3.27
CA ALA A 115 7.88 3.06 -4.31
C ALA A 115 7.17 3.48 -5.60
N ILE A 116 6.19 2.68 -6.05
CA ILE A 116 5.42 2.89 -7.27
C ILE A 116 4.51 4.12 -7.14
N MET A 117 3.73 4.20 -6.06
CA MET A 117 2.74 5.25 -5.86
C MET A 117 3.39 6.63 -5.73
N LEU A 118 4.43 6.75 -4.89
CA LEU A 118 5.13 8.03 -4.70
C LEU A 118 5.89 8.46 -5.96
N SER A 119 6.51 7.50 -6.68
CA SER A 119 7.15 7.80 -7.97
C SER A 119 6.16 8.26 -9.03
N THR A 120 4.94 7.74 -9.01
CA THR A 120 3.86 8.18 -9.91
C THR A 120 3.44 9.62 -9.61
N VAL A 121 3.25 9.99 -8.33
CA VAL A 121 2.94 11.37 -7.95
C VAL A 121 4.04 12.33 -8.39
N MET A 122 5.31 11.97 -8.15
CA MET A 122 6.45 12.77 -8.61
C MET A 122 6.46 12.92 -10.14
N ALA A 123 6.14 11.87 -10.89
CA ALA A 123 6.05 11.92 -12.35
C ALA A 123 4.96 12.87 -12.84
N LEU A 124 3.77 12.81 -12.24
CA LEU A 124 2.66 13.71 -12.58
C LEU A 124 2.99 15.17 -12.27
N ALA A 125 3.56 15.44 -11.10
CA ALA A 125 3.97 16.79 -10.70
C ALA A 125 5.06 17.35 -11.63
N LYS A 126 6.09 16.56 -11.95
CA LYS A 126 7.17 16.98 -12.87
C LYS A 126 6.65 17.28 -14.27
N MET A 127 5.64 16.54 -14.73
CA MET A 127 4.99 16.75 -16.02
C MET A 127 3.92 17.84 -16.01
N LYS A 128 3.67 18.47 -14.85
CA LYS A 128 2.63 19.49 -14.65
C LYS A 128 1.25 18.99 -15.11
N ALA A 129 0.94 17.73 -14.81
CA ALA A 129 -0.33 17.10 -15.17
C ALA A 129 -1.52 17.86 -14.57
N LYS A 130 -2.64 17.97 -15.30
CA LYS A 130 -3.84 18.66 -14.82
C LYS A 130 -4.68 17.78 -13.89
N VAL A 131 -4.10 17.43 -12.73
CA VAL A 131 -4.73 16.55 -11.75
C VAL A 131 -4.38 16.99 -10.34
N ASN A 132 -5.32 16.82 -9.41
CA ASN A 132 -5.07 16.94 -7.97
C ASN A 132 -4.83 15.56 -7.40
N ILE A 133 -3.62 15.31 -6.90
CA ILE A 133 -3.23 14.00 -6.41
C ILE A 133 -2.44 14.09 -5.11
N VAL A 134 -2.77 13.22 -4.16
CA VAL A 134 -2.00 13.00 -2.95
C VAL A 134 -1.47 11.58 -2.91
N GLY A 135 -0.16 11.42 -2.75
CA GLY A 135 0.48 10.12 -2.54
C GLY A 135 0.81 9.94 -1.07
N ILE A 136 0.63 8.73 -0.54
CA ILE A 136 1.16 8.34 0.77
C ILE A 136 1.87 6.98 0.68
N GLY A 137 3.11 6.91 1.18
CA GLY A 137 3.84 5.66 1.38
C GLY A 137 4.00 5.39 2.85
N MET A 138 3.47 4.24 3.30
CA MET A 138 3.47 3.84 4.71
C MET A 138 4.72 3.00 5.01
N PHE A 139 5.85 3.66 5.28
CA PHE A 139 7.13 2.96 5.52
C PHE A 139 7.28 2.49 6.96
N THR A 140 7.41 1.18 7.12
CA THR A 140 7.83 0.49 8.35
C THR A 140 8.47 -0.84 7.94
N ASP A 141 9.09 -1.58 8.85
CA ASP A 141 9.29 -3.01 8.67
C ASP A 141 8.35 -3.81 9.60
N ASN A 142 8.31 -5.12 9.38
CA ASN A 142 7.62 -6.08 10.22
C ASN A 142 8.63 -7.08 10.76
N ARG A 143 9.00 -6.93 12.03
CA ARG A 143 10.06 -7.70 12.69
C ARG A 143 9.56 -8.34 13.97
N ILE A 144 10.18 -9.46 14.32
CA ILE A 144 10.15 -9.96 15.71
C ILE A 144 10.96 -9.01 16.58
N GLY A 145 10.41 -8.66 17.74
CA GLY A 145 11.05 -7.83 18.75
C GLY A 145 10.36 -8.01 20.11
N SER A 146 10.99 -7.53 21.18
CA SER A 146 10.46 -7.65 22.54
C SER A 146 9.12 -6.94 22.76
N THR A 147 8.79 -5.99 21.89
CA THR A 147 7.54 -5.21 21.89
C THR A 147 6.70 -5.47 20.65
N ALA A 148 7.01 -6.51 19.87
CA ALA A 148 6.25 -6.83 18.66
C ALA A 148 4.81 -7.22 19.02
N THR A 149 3.88 -6.78 18.17
CA THR A 149 2.46 -7.14 18.29
C THR A 149 2.31 -8.66 18.24
N LEU A 150 1.50 -9.19 19.15
CA LEU A 150 1.24 -10.62 19.27
C LEU A 150 -0.03 -11.01 18.49
N PRO A 151 -0.13 -12.25 18.01
CA PRO A 151 -1.41 -12.82 17.62
C PRO A 151 -2.45 -12.65 18.75
N GLN A 152 -3.71 -12.50 18.38
CA GLN A 152 -4.86 -12.21 19.24
C GLN A 152 -4.86 -10.80 19.89
N SER A 153 -3.88 -9.95 19.58
CA SER A 153 -3.97 -8.53 19.96
C SER A 153 -5.18 -7.88 19.27
N VAL A 154 -5.81 -6.90 19.92
CA VAL A 154 -6.84 -6.06 19.32
C VAL A 154 -6.31 -4.64 19.26
N LEU A 155 -6.28 -4.06 18.06
CA LEU A 155 -5.79 -2.70 17.81
C LEU A 155 -6.94 -1.83 17.29
N LYS A 156 -6.99 -0.56 17.70
CA LYS A 156 -7.99 0.40 17.20
C LYS A 156 -7.39 1.25 16.08
N SER A 157 -7.96 1.19 14.89
CA SER A 157 -7.51 1.97 13.73
C SER A 157 -7.82 3.46 13.84
N MET A 158 -7.24 4.23 12.93
CA MET A 158 -7.53 5.66 12.77
C MET A 158 -9.01 5.94 12.48
N ASN A 159 -9.69 5.06 11.72
CA ASN A 159 -11.13 5.25 11.43
C ASN A 159 -12.04 4.85 12.60
N GLY A 160 -11.47 4.24 13.65
CA GLY A 160 -12.16 3.88 14.89
C GLY A 160 -12.55 2.42 14.99
N LEU A 161 -12.45 1.64 13.90
CA LEU A 161 -12.68 0.20 13.90
C LEU A 161 -11.62 -0.52 14.74
N THR A 162 -12.03 -1.58 15.42
CA THR A 162 -11.14 -2.49 16.11
C THR A 162 -10.77 -3.65 15.20
N VAL A 163 -9.49 -4.03 15.20
CA VAL A 163 -8.94 -5.12 14.39
C VAL A 163 -8.24 -6.13 15.27
N GLU A 164 -8.71 -7.37 15.25
CA GLU A 164 -8.05 -8.52 15.84
C GLU A 164 -6.92 -9.00 14.93
N ILE A 165 -5.72 -9.15 15.50
CA ILE A 165 -4.52 -9.58 14.81
C ILE A 165 -4.44 -11.09 14.89
N ASP A 166 -5.06 -11.81 13.95
CA ASP A 166 -4.96 -13.27 13.87
C ASP A 166 -3.57 -13.70 13.36
N ASN A 167 -3.03 -12.97 12.38
CA ASN A 167 -1.74 -13.28 11.77
C ASN A 167 -0.90 -12.02 11.55
N THR A 168 0.25 -11.91 12.20
CA THR A 168 1.16 -10.76 12.09
C THR A 168 1.88 -10.66 10.74
N ASP A 169 1.78 -11.69 9.88
CA ASP A 169 2.23 -11.71 8.47
C ASP A 169 1.15 -11.17 7.49
N ALA A 170 0.02 -10.72 8.02
CA ALA A 170 -0.98 -9.96 7.31
C ALA A 170 -0.94 -8.48 7.74
N GLU A 171 0.28 -7.92 7.78
CA GLU A 171 0.62 -6.59 8.26
C GLU A 171 0.39 -5.48 7.23
N GLY A 172 0.60 -5.76 5.94
CA GLY A 172 0.53 -4.74 4.90
C GLY A 172 -0.83 -4.04 4.87
N ARG A 173 -1.90 -4.80 5.03
CA ARG A 173 -3.26 -4.25 5.06
C ARG A 173 -3.52 -3.38 6.30
N LEU A 174 -2.82 -3.63 7.41
CA LEU A 174 -2.92 -2.84 8.63
C LEU A 174 -2.33 -1.44 8.43
N VAL A 175 -1.11 -1.36 7.89
CA VAL A 175 -0.47 -0.06 7.63
C VAL A 175 -1.23 0.74 6.58
N LEU A 176 -1.76 0.06 5.57
CA LEU A 176 -2.57 0.65 4.50
C LEU A 176 -3.91 1.17 5.02
N ALA A 177 -4.59 0.46 5.91
CA ALA A 177 -5.87 0.89 6.48
C ALA A 177 -5.81 2.28 7.12
N ASP A 178 -4.78 2.54 7.94
CA ASP A 178 -4.56 3.87 8.52
C ASP A 178 -4.14 4.90 7.45
N GLY A 179 -3.32 4.50 6.46
CA GLY A 179 -2.94 5.37 5.34
C GLY A 179 -4.11 5.80 4.46
N ILE A 180 -5.06 4.89 4.18
CA ILE A 180 -6.31 5.16 3.45
C ILE A 180 -7.17 6.14 4.24
N THR A 181 -7.35 5.89 5.54
CA THR A 181 -8.15 6.77 6.40
C THR A 181 -7.55 8.18 6.44
N TYR A 182 -6.22 8.28 6.56
CA TYR A 182 -5.51 9.55 6.60
C TYR A 182 -5.74 10.40 5.33
N VAL A 183 -5.56 9.82 4.14
CA VAL A 183 -5.73 10.60 2.90
C VAL A 183 -7.17 11.07 2.70
N ILE A 184 -8.16 10.31 3.17
CA ILE A 184 -9.56 10.72 3.13
C ILE A 184 -9.81 11.88 4.09
N ARG A 185 -9.46 11.73 5.36
CA ARG A 185 -9.80 12.72 6.40
C ARG A 185 -8.92 13.96 6.38
N GLU A 186 -7.59 13.78 6.32
CA GLU A 186 -6.61 14.87 6.45
C GLU A 186 -6.29 15.54 5.10
N LYS A 187 -6.49 14.82 4.00
CA LYS A 187 -6.17 15.31 2.65
C LYS A 187 -7.41 15.49 1.76
N GLN A 188 -8.59 15.13 2.27
CA GLN A 188 -9.88 15.29 1.59
C GLN A 188 -9.89 14.58 0.23
N ALA A 189 -9.21 13.43 0.14
CA ALA A 189 -9.25 12.61 -1.05
C ALA A 189 -10.66 12.05 -1.23
N THR A 190 -11.17 12.16 -2.45
CA THR A 190 -12.52 11.71 -2.83
C THR A 190 -12.53 10.31 -3.43
N GLU A 191 -11.36 9.78 -3.75
CA GLU A 191 -11.15 8.49 -4.41
C GLU A 191 -9.75 7.97 -4.06
N VAL A 192 -9.64 6.66 -3.83
CA VAL A 192 -8.43 5.99 -3.34
C VAL A 192 -8.00 4.89 -4.30
N TRP A 193 -6.73 4.95 -4.69
CA TRP A 193 -6.04 3.96 -5.51
C TRP A 193 -4.87 3.43 -4.71
N GLU A 194 -4.90 2.16 -4.36
CA GLU A 194 -3.94 1.54 -3.44
C GLU A 194 -3.18 0.43 -4.15
N ALA A 195 -1.86 0.36 -4.01
CA ALA A 195 -1.05 -0.74 -4.52
C ALA A 195 -0.14 -1.32 -3.44
N SER A 196 -0.11 -2.65 -3.42
CA SER A 196 0.63 -3.40 -2.42
C SER A 196 1.02 -4.78 -2.90
N THR A 197 2.18 -5.24 -2.46
CA THR A 197 2.59 -6.64 -2.48
C THR A 197 1.84 -7.38 -1.38
N LEU A 198 0.54 -7.61 -1.58
CA LEU A 198 -0.36 -7.85 -0.45
C LEU A 198 -0.54 -9.32 -0.13
N THR A 199 -0.72 -10.18 -1.14
CA THR A 199 -1.11 -11.57 -0.87
C THR A 199 -0.35 -12.59 -1.72
N GLY A 200 0.13 -13.65 -1.05
CA GLY A 200 0.59 -14.85 -1.75
C GLY A 200 -0.54 -15.54 -2.54
N ALA A 201 -1.79 -15.37 -2.12
CA ALA A 201 -2.96 -15.88 -2.85
C ALA A 201 -3.05 -15.29 -4.28
N MET A 202 -2.63 -14.04 -4.49
CA MET A 202 -2.62 -13.45 -5.82
C MET A 202 -1.53 -14.06 -6.70
N VAL A 203 -0.37 -14.35 -6.12
CA VAL A 203 0.71 -15.05 -6.82
C VAL A 203 0.26 -16.43 -7.26
N ILE A 204 -0.50 -17.16 -6.43
CA ILE A 204 -1.09 -18.46 -6.82
C ILE A 204 -2.11 -18.30 -7.94
N ALA A 205 -2.95 -17.25 -7.90
CA ALA A 205 -4.01 -17.06 -8.88
C ALA A 205 -3.51 -16.60 -10.26
N LEU A 206 -2.58 -15.64 -10.31
CA LEU A 206 -2.16 -14.97 -11.55
C LEU A 206 -0.68 -15.18 -11.91
N GLY A 207 0.08 -15.85 -11.04
CA GLY A 207 1.52 -16.01 -11.19
C GLY A 207 2.27 -14.67 -11.21
N SER A 208 3.43 -14.66 -11.84
CA SER A 208 4.22 -13.44 -12.04
C SER A 208 3.86 -12.69 -13.34
N TYR A 209 2.66 -12.94 -13.87
CA TYR A 209 2.29 -12.55 -15.24
C TYR A 209 1.35 -11.35 -15.29
N ALA A 210 0.53 -11.14 -14.25
CA ALA A 210 -0.45 -10.07 -14.20
C ALA A 210 -0.65 -9.56 -12.77
N THR A 211 -0.85 -8.26 -12.64
CA THR A 211 -1.30 -7.63 -11.39
C THR A 211 -2.80 -7.90 -11.19
N GLY A 212 -3.22 -8.27 -9.98
CA GLY A 212 -4.63 -8.38 -9.65
C GLY A 212 -5.23 -7.01 -9.33
N VAL A 213 -6.39 -6.69 -9.91
CA VAL A 213 -7.06 -5.40 -9.73
C VAL A 213 -8.45 -5.62 -9.17
N PHE A 214 -8.73 -5.01 -8.02
CA PHE A 214 -10.01 -5.09 -7.37
C PHE A 214 -10.71 -3.74 -7.45
N THR A 215 -11.88 -3.73 -8.10
CA THR A 215 -12.79 -2.59 -8.11
C THR A 215 -14.20 -3.06 -8.46
N ASN A 216 -15.20 -2.51 -7.79
CA ASN A 216 -16.62 -2.71 -8.07
C ASN A 216 -17.17 -1.76 -9.15
N CYS A 217 -16.32 -0.91 -9.75
CA CYS A 217 -16.73 0.06 -10.77
C CYS A 217 -16.20 -0.32 -12.16
N ASP A 218 -17.12 -0.61 -13.08
CA ASP A 218 -16.78 -1.01 -14.44
C ASP A 218 -16.03 0.08 -15.21
N LYS A 219 -16.43 1.35 -15.05
CA LYS A 219 -15.75 2.49 -15.69
C LYS A 219 -14.28 2.59 -15.26
N ARG A 220 -13.96 2.33 -13.99
CA ARG A 220 -12.58 2.33 -13.48
C ARG A 220 -11.81 1.15 -14.03
N TRP A 221 -12.42 -0.03 -14.04
CA TRP A 221 -11.81 -1.21 -14.63
C TRP A 221 -11.44 -1.00 -16.10
N GLU A 222 -12.35 -0.47 -16.92
CA GLU A 222 -12.08 -0.18 -18.34
C GLU A 222 -10.94 0.83 -18.50
N MET A 223 -10.94 1.89 -17.68
CA MET A 223 -9.86 2.88 -17.68
C MET A 223 -8.49 2.24 -17.38
N ILE A 224 -8.44 1.37 -16.37
CA ILE A 224 -7.23 0.64 -15.96
C ILE A 224 -6.79 -0.33 -17.05
N SER A 225 -7.71 -1.17 -17.54
CA SER A 225 -7.42 -2.17 -18.57
C SER A 225 -6.88 -1.51 -19.83
N ASN A 226 -7.49 -0.42 -20.29
CA ASN A 226 -7.03 0.32 -21.46
C ASN A 226 -5.64 0.93 -21.27
N ALA A 227 -5.37 1.55 -20.11
CA ALA A 227 -4.04 2.08 -19.82
C ALA A 227 -2.98 0.98 -19.74
N SER A 228 -3.31 -0.14 -19.10
CA SER A 228 -2.44 -1.31 -18.93
C SER A 228 -2.00 -1.93 -20.26
N HIS A 229 -2.89 -1.95 -21.26
CA HIS A 229 -2.59 -2.42 -22.61
C HIS A 229 -1.59 -1.49 -23.31
N LYS A 230 -1.78 -0.17 -23.20
CA LYS A 230 -0.86 0.81 -23.80
C LYS A 230 0.55 0.75 -23.21
N THR A 231 0.66 0.48 -21.92
CA THR A 231 1.92 0.49 -21.17
C THR A 231 2.59 -0.88 -21.09
N SER A 232 1.92 -1.91 -21.61
CA SER A 232 2.33 -3.32 -21.54
C SER A 232 2.55 -3.82 -20.11
N GLU A 233 1.74 -3.34 -19.16
CA GLU A 233 1.75 -3.77 -17.76
C GLU A 233 0.47 -4.56 -17.50
N ARG A 234 0.49 -5.88 -17.74
CA ARG A 234 -0.72 -6.71 -17.72
C ARG A 234 -1.41 -6.70 -16.35
N VAL A 235 -2.74 -6.52 -16.39
CA VAL A 235 -3.63 -6.55 -15.22
C VAL A 235 -4.79 -7.52 -15.44
N TRP A 236 -5.40 -7.99 -14.35
CA TRP A 236 -6.62 -8.81 -14.39
C TRP A 236 -7.60 -8.37 -13.30
N ARG A 237 -8.90 -8.30 -13.63
CA ARG A 237 -9.92 -7.90 -12.66
C ARG A 237 -10.26 -9.06 -11.72
N MET A 238 -10.28 -8.76 -10.44
CA MET A 238 -10.59 -9.69 -9.37
C MET A 238 -11.84 -9.21 -8.60
N PRO A 239 -12.67 -10.13 -8.08
CA PRO A 239 -13.92 -9.77 -7.43
C PRO A 239 -13.72 -9.32 -5.98
N ILE A 240 -14.52 -8.34 -5.54
CA ILE A 240 -14.85 -8.08 -4.14
C ILE A 240 -16.38 -8.16 -4.02
N PHE A 241 -16.87 -9.22 -3.38
CA PHE A 241 -18.26 -9.38 -3.00
C PHE A 241 -18.45 -9.10 -1.50
N ASP A 242 -19.70 -8.88 -1.09
CA ASP A 242 -20.04 -8.54 0.30
C ASP A 242 -19.68 -9.69 1.26
N GLU A 243 -19.80 -10.94 0.81
CA GLU A 243 -19.46 -12.15 1.55
C GLU A 243 -17.99 -12.19 1.98
N HIS A 244 -17.09 -11.55 1.21
CA HIS A 244 -15.68 -11.45 1.60
C HIS A 244 -15.49 -10.56 2.83
N LEU A 245 -16.27 -9.48 2.95
CA LEU A 245 -16.24 -8.62 4.13
C LEU A 245 -16.97 -9.27 5.30
N GLU A 246 -18.09 -9.96 5.05
CA GLU A 246 -18.78 -10.74 6.08
C GLU A 246 -17.86 -11.79 6.70
N LYS A 247 -17.05 -12.49 5.88
CA LYS A 247 -16.05 -13.45 6.35
C LYS A 247 -14.99 -12.81 7.27
N VAL A 248 -14.50 -11.62 6.89
CA VAL A 248 -13.53 -10.83 7.69
C VAL A 248 -14.13 -10.39 9.04
N LYS A 249 -15.43 -10.11 9.09
CA LYS A 249 -16.14 -9.77 10.33
C LYS A 249 -16.40 -11.00 11.19
N SER A 250 -16.97 -12.06 10.60
CA SER A 250 -17.44 -13.25 11.31
C SER A 250 -16.30 -14.06 11.93
N ASP A 251 -15.10 -13.99 11.36
CA ASP A 251 -13.94 -14.70 11.89
C ASP A 251 -13.28 -14.00 13.07
N SER A 252 -13.59 -12.70 13.28
CA SER A 252 -13.15 -12.00 14.49
C SER A 252 -14.01 -12.40 15.68
N VAL A 253 -13.34 -12.62 16.81
CA VAL A 253 -13.98 -13.02 18.07
C VAL A 253 -14.19 -11.80 18.98
N ASN A 254 -13.23 -10.86 18.99
CA ASN A 254 -13.15 -9.79 19.98
C ASN A 254 -13.05 -8.37 19.38
N ALA A 255 -13.19 -8.23 18.06
CA ALA A 255 -13.04 -6.96 17.36
C ALA A 255 -14.07 -6.83 16.22
N ASP A 256 -14.09 -5.67 15.55
CA ASP A 256 -14.98 -5.44 14.40
C ASP A 256 -14.53 -6.23 13.17
N LEU A 257 -13.23 -6.46 13.01
CA LEU A 257 -12.60 -7.16 11.88
C LEU A 257 -11.44 -8.04 12.35
N THR A 258 -11.17 -9.15 11.67
CA THR A 258 -9.85 -9.82 11.75
C THR A 258 -8.96 -9.37 10.61
N ASN A 259 -7.66 -9.20 10.87
CA ASN A 259 -6.71 -8.87 9.80
C ASN A 259 -6.47 -10.07 8.86
N ALA A 260 -6.68 -11.31 9.30
CA ALA A 260 -6.55 -12.50 8.47
C ALA A 260 -7.79 -13.37 8.62
N ALA A 261 -8.59 -13.45 7.55
CA ALA A 261 -9.70 -14.39 7.49
C ALA A 261 -9.17 -15.83 7.55
N LYS A 262 -9.86 -16.67 8.33
CA LYS A 262 -9.51 -18.09 8.51
C LYS A 262 -9.82 -18.88 7.25
N GLY A 263 -8.92 -19.81 6.93
CA GLY A 263 -9.01 -20.65 5.74
C GLY A 263 -8.08 -20.18 4.62
N ARG A 264 -8.17 -20.87 3.47
CA ARG A 264 -7.29 -20.62 2.31
C ARG A 264 -8.02 -20.03 1.10
N GLU A 265 -9.34 -19.96 1.19
CA GLU A 265 -10.21 -19.54 0.09
C GLU A 265 -10.24 -18.02 -0.03
N ALA A 266 -10.27 -17.53 -1.27
CA ALA A 266 -10.46 -16.12 -1.60
C ALA A 266 -9.53 -15.13 -0.85
N GLY A 267 -8.31 -15.55 -0.47
CA GLY A 267 -7.42 -14.77 0.40
C GLY A 267 -7.08 -13.37 -0.12
N SER A 268 -7.00 -13.19 -1.45
CA SER A 268 -6.80 -11.86 -2.05
C SER A 268 -8.07 -11.00 -2.00
N SER A 269 -9.24 -11.60 -2.20
CA SER A 269 -10.52 -10.89 -2.15
C SER A 269 -10.90 -10.48 -0.72
N THR A 270 -10.62 -11.31 0.28
CA THR A 270 -10.82 -10.94 1.70
C THR A 270 -9.83 -9.86 2.15
N ALA A 271 -8.59 -9.89 1.67
CA ALA A 271 -7.63 -8.80 1.89
C ALA A 271 -8.09 -7.47 1.28
N ALA A 272 -8.60 -7.51 0.05
CA ALA A 272 -9.16 -6.35 -0.63
C ALA A 272 -10.42 -5.82 0.08
N ALA A 273 -11.30 -6.72 0.56
CA ALA A 273 -12.49 -6.36 1.33
C ALA A 273 -12.12 -5.71 2.68
N PHE A 274 -11.11 -6.24 3.37
CA PHE A 274 -10.55 -5.62 4.58
C PHE A 274 -10.14 -4.17 4.31
N LEU A 275 -9.35 -3.92 3.26
CA LEU A 275 -8.91 -2.56 2.91
C LEU A 275 -10.08 -1.63 2.56
N ASN A 276 -11.07 -2.12 1.81
CA ASN A 276 -12.24 -1.36 1.43
C ASN A 276 -13.07 -0.87 2.64
N ALA A 277 -13.05 -1.60 3.77
CA ALA A 277 -13.72 -1.18 5.01
C ALA A 277 -13.13 0.12 5.61
N PHE A 278 -11.90 0.49 5.23
CA PHE A 278 -11.23 1.73 5.65
C PHE A 278 -11.38 2.87 4.64
N ALA A 279 -11.99 2.61 3.48
CA ALA A 279 -12.17 3.61 2.44
C ALA A 279 -13.36 4.57 2.68
N GLU A 280 -14.06 4.47 3.80
CA GLU A 280 -15.17 5.37 4.20
C GLU A 280 -16.18 5.66 3.08
N GLU A 281 -16.61 4.59 2.39
CA GLU A 281 -17.53 4.64 1.24
C GLU A 281 -17.01 5.42 0.02
N LYS A 282 -15.76 5.88 0.04
CA LYS A 282 -15.12 6.48 -1.12
C LYS A 282 -14.83 5.41 -2.18
N PRO A 283 -14.93 5.77 -3.46
CA PRO A 283 -14.31 5.01 -4.54
C PRO A 283 -12.95 4.40 -4.20
N PHE A 284 -12.87 3.08 -4.33
CA PHE A 284 -11.67 2.30 -3.99
C PHE A 284 -11.22 1.42 -5.16
N VAL A 285 -9.92 1.41 -5.39
CA VAL A 285 -9.23 0.50 -6.31
C VAL A 285 -8.01 -0.07 -5.58
N HIS A 286 -7.89 -1.39 -5.55
CA HIS A 286 -6.73 -2.09 -5.01
C HIS A 286 -5.98 -2.83 -6.12
N PHE A 287 -4.66 -2.65 -6.17
CA PHE A 287 -3.74 -3.38 -7.03
C PHE A 287 -2.88 -4.31 -6.17
N ASP A 288 -3.14 -5.62 -6.25
CA ASP A 288 -2.25 -6.61 -5.66
C ASP A 288 -1.13 -6.93 -6.66
N ILE A 289 0.04 -6.33 -6.38
CA ILE A 289 1.23 -6.41 -7.21
C ILE A 289 2.20 -7.50 -6.74
N ALA A 290 1.82 -8.37 -5.80
CA ALA A 290 2.71 -9.37 -5.19
C ALA A 290 3.48 -10.22 -6.22
N GLY A 291 2.82 -10.65 -7.30
CA GLY A 291 3.47 -11.45 -8.35
C GLY A 291 4.30 -10.64 -9.35
N THR A 292 4.10 -9.33 -9.42
CA THR A 292 4.62 -8.48 -10.50
C THR A 292 5.59 -7.39 -10.05
N ALA A 293 5.77 -7.23 -8.73
CA ALA A 293 6.59 -6.17 -8.15
C ALA A 293 8.09 -6.36 -8.45
N ASP A 294 8.55 -7.61 -8.52
CA ASP A 294 9.92 -7.99 -8.86
C ASP A 294 9.96 -9.15 -9.86
N LYS A 295 11.13 -9.34 -10.47
CA LYS A 295 11.44 -10.50 -11.30
C LYS A 295 12.93 -10.79 -11.23
N ALA A 296 13.28 -12.03 -10.94
CA ALA A 296 14.68 -12.48 -10.82
C ALA A 296 15.50 -11.59 -9.86
N GLY A 297 14.91 -11.23 -8.71
CA GLY A 297 15.58 -10.46 -7.67
C GLY A 297 15.78 -8.99 -8.01
N ARG A 298 15.02 -8.44 -8.98
CA ARG A 298 15.06 -7.04 -9.40
C ARG A 298 13.69 -6.42 -9.44
N GLY A 299 13.56 -5.23 -8.85
CA GLY A 299 12.33 -4.44 -8.87
C GLY A 299 11.88 -4.12 -10.30
N GLN A 300 10.59 -4.28 -10.58
CA GLN A 300 10.01 -4.00 -11.90
C GLN A 300 9.46 -2.59 -12.02
N ALA A 301 9.12 -1.94 -10.90
CA ALA A 301 8.33 -0.70 -10.84
C ALA A 301 7.07 -0.76 -11.70
N VAL A 302 6.34 -1.89 -11.58
CA VAL A 302 5.07 -2.12 -12.28
C VAL A 302 4.06 -1.03 -11.93
N LEU A 303 3.12 -0.75 -12.83
CA LEU A 303 2.06 0.27 -12.73
C LEU A 303 2.51 1.73 -12.77
N VAL A 304 3.80 2.08 -12.59
CA VAL A 304 4.21 3.50 -12.68
C VAL A 304 3.83 4.10 -14.04
N ARG A 305 3.96 3.32 -15.13
CA ARG A 305 3.53 3.77 -16.46
C ARG A 305 2.01 3.80 -16.58
N THR A 306 1.33 2.75 -16.12
CA THR A 306 -0.13 2.64 -16.19
C THR A 306 -0.84 3.74 -15.43
N LEU A 307 -0.44 4.00 -14.18
CA LEU A 307 -1.02 5.06 -13.36
C LEU A 307 -0.71 6.43 -13.94
N PHE A 308 0.51 6.65 -14.45
CA PHE A 308 0.83 7.89 -15.18
C PHE A 308 -0.08 8.08 -16.39
N GLU A 309 -0.30 7.07 -17.23
CA GLU A 309 -1.22 7.12 -18.38
C GLU A 309 -2.69 7.38 -17.98
N ILE A 310 -3.10 6.92 -16.79
CA ILE A 310 -4.45 7.17 -16.25
C ILE A 310 -4.62 8.63 -15.84
N PHE A 311 -3.64 9.18 -15.11
CA PHE A 311 -3.78 10.48 -14.45
C PHE A 311 -3.16 11.66 -15.23
N ASN A 312 -2.31 11.41 -16.21
CA ASN A 312 -1.72 12.44 -17.08
C ASN A 312 -2.59 12.70 -18.32
N ARG A 313 -3.89 12.92 -18.13
CA ARG A 313 -4.84 13.21 -19.21
C ARG A 313 -5.17 14.69 -19.29
#